data_AF-A0A7J8YIK6-F1
#
_entry.id   AF-A0A7J8YIK6-F1
#
_cell.length_a   1.000
_cell.length_b   1.000
_cell.length_c   1.000
_cell.angle_alpha   90.00
_cell.angle_beta   90.00
_cell.angle_gamma   90.00
#
_symmetry.space_group_name_H-M   'P 1'
#
loop_
_entity.id
_entity.type
_entity.pdbx_description
1 polymer ?
#
loop_
_entity_poly.entity_id
_entity_poly.type
_entity_poly.pdbx_seq_one_letter_code
_entity_poly.pdbx_strand_id
1 'polypeptide(L)'
;CPVNFEFLNYTIITSQCKGPKYPPESCCSAFKEFACPYAEQINDLTTDCASTMFSYINLYGKYPPGLFASECREGKEGLACPALSPSASASENANGSQQLIRNPWMLVMAAIIAAAMLL
;
A
#
# COMPACT_ATOMS: atom_id res chain seq x y z
N CYS A 1 4.84 -1.15 -18.44
CA CYS A 1 4.79 -1.02 -16.97
C CYS A 1 5.55 -2.16 -16.30
N PRO A 2 6.44 -1.93 -15.31
CA PRO A 2 7.12 -3.02 -14.58
C PRO A 2 6.21 -3.73 -13.56
N VAL A 3 5.11 -3.10 -13.14
CA VAL A 3 4.12 -3.70 -12.23
C VAL A 3 3.12 -4.51 -13.04
N ASN A 4 2.90 -5.77 -12.65
CA ASN A 4 1.91 -6.63 -13.27
C ASN A 4 0.53 -6.43 -12.63
N PHE A 5 -0.18 -5.39 -13.08
CA PHE A 5 -1.51 -5.04 -12.56
C PHE A 5 -2.56 -6.14 -12.78
N GLU A 6 -2.41 -7.03 -13.75
CA GLU A 6 -3.39 -8.10 -14.04
C GLU A 6 -3.67 -8.99 -12.82
N PHE A 7 -2.63 -9.34 -12.06
CA PHE A 7 -2.71 -10.32 -10.97
C PHE A 7 -2.79 -9.69 -9.58
N LEU A 8 -3.03 -8.39 -9.48
CA LEU A 8 -3.22 -7.73 -8.18
C LEU A 8 -4.59 -8.05 -7.57
N ASN A 9 -4.71 -7.84 -6.26
CA ASN A 9 -5.97 -8.02 -5.54
C ASN A 9 -6.86 -6.77 -5.65
N TYR A 10 -7.90 -6.86 -6.49
CA TYR A 10 -8.87 -5.78 -6.70
C TYR A 10 -9.99 -5.72 -5.66
N THR A 11 -10.07 -6.68 -4.74
CA THR A 11 -11.11 -6.72 -3.71
C THR A 11 -11.09 -5.47 -2.83
N ILE A 12 -9.93 -4.85 -2.64
CA ILE A 12 -9.85 -3.62 -1.84
C ILE A 12 -10.72 -2.49 -2.43
N ILE A 13 -10.78 -2.38 -3.76
CA ILE A 13 -11.63 -1.42 -4.46
C ILE A 13 -13.07 -1.97 -4.54
N THR A 14 -13.25 -3.20 -5.03
CA THR A 14 -14.59 -3.73 -5.37
C THR A 14 -15.47 -4.03 -4.15
N SER A 15 -14.89 -4.22 -2.97
CA SER A 15 -15.64 -4.40 -1.73
C SER A 15 -16.17 -3.08 -1.14
N GLN A 16 -15.51 -1.95 -1.43
CA GLN A 16 -15.78 -0.64 -0.80
C GLN A 16 -16.42 0.37 -1.76
N CYS A 17 -16.01 0.37 -3.03
CA CYS A 17 -16.53 1.25 -4.06
C CYS A 17 -17.66 0.55 -4.82
N LYS A 18 -18.92 0.80 -4.42
CA LYS A 18 -20.09 0.12 -4.99
C LYS A 18 -21.06 1.07 -5.68
N GLY A 19 -21.55 0.63 -6.83
CA GLY A 19 -22.60 1.31 -7.58
C GLY A 19 -23.98 1.16 -6.93
N PRO A 20 -24.99 1.89 -7.44
CA PRO A 20 -24.90 2.77 -8.61
C PRO A 20 -24.39 4.18 -8.30
N LYS A 21 -24.34 4.57 -7.02
CA LYS A 21 -24.01 5.93 -6.60
C LYS A 21 -22.51 6.21 -6.46
N TYR A 22 -21.69 5.15 -6.32
CA TYR A 22 -20.23 5.24 -6.16
C TYR A 22 -19.80 6.35 -5.17
N PRO A 23 -20.04 6.17 -3.86
CA PRO A 23 -19.78 7.21 -2.87
C PRO A 23 -18.31 7.69 -2.93
N PRO A 24 -18.04 9.00 -3.13
CA PRO A 24 -16.68 9.49 -3.35
C PRO A 24 -15.72 9.12 -2.23
N GLU A 25 -16.16 9.26 -0.98
CA GLU A 25 -15.32 8.95 0.18
C GLU A 25 -14.83 7.49 0.17
N SER A 26 -15.73 6.52 0.03
CA SER A 26 -15.36 5.10 0.04
C SER A 26 -14.58 4.70 -1.21
N CYS A 27 -14.95 5.23 -2.37
CA CYS A 27 -14.27 4.96 -3.63
C CYS A 27 -12.85 5.52 -3.66
N CYS A 28 -12.65 6.76 -3.21
CA CYS A 28 -11.34 7.40 -3.22
C CYS A 28 -10.44 6.87 -2.12
N SER A 29 -10.98 6.54 -0.93
CA SER A 29 -10.21 5.87 0.12
C SER A 29 -9.67 4.52 -0.37
N ALA A 30 -10.55 3.67 -0.92
CA ALA A 30 -10.17 2.37 -1.44
C ALA A 30 -9.21 2.44 -2.63
N PHE A 31 -9.41 3.43 -3.52
CA PHE A 31 -8.50 3.68 -4.63
C PHE A 31 -7.10 4.09 -4.14
N LYS A 32 -7.01 4.96 -3.11
CA LYS A 32 -5.72 5.34 -2.51
C LYS A 32 -5.02 4.14 -1.91
N GLU A 33 -5.74 3.30 -1.16
CA GLU A 33 -5.16 2.08 -0.58
C GLU A 33 -4.59 1.13 -1.65
N PHE A 34 -5.28 0.99 -2.79
CA PHE A 34 -4.81 0.18 -3.90
C PHE A 34 -3.63 0.81 -4.67
N ALA A 35 -3.72 2.10 -5.00
CA ALA A 35 -2.82 2.74 -5.96
C ALA A 35 -1.56 3.33 -5.31
N CYS A 36 -1.63 3.76 -4.06
CA CYS A 36 -0.51 4.45 -3.40
C CYS A 36 0.77 3.62 -3.23
N PRO A 37 0.72 2.29 -3.05
CA PRO A 37 1.94 1.46 -3.10
C PRO A 37 2.68 1.51 -4.44
N TYR A 38 2.01 1.94 -5.51
CA TYR A 38 2.54 2.01 -6.87
C TYR A 38 2.60 3.45 -7.41
N ALA A 39 2.55 4.46 -6.52
CA ALA A 39 2.44 5.86 -6.89
C ALA A 39 3.59 6.32 -7.81
N GLU A 40 4.81 5.85 -7.59
CA GLU A 40 5.95 6.17 -8.45
C GLU A 40 5.74 5.67 -9.89
N GLN A 41 5.34 4.41 -10.05
CA GLN A 41 5.20 3.79 -11.37
C GLN A 41 4.00 4.32 -12.13
N ILE A 42 2.86 4.58 -11.45
CA ILE A 42 1.67 5.13 -12.11
C ILE A 42 1.79 6.61 -12.45
N ASN A 43 2.69 7.35 -11.78
CA ASN A 43 2.97 8.76 -12.11
C ASN A 43 4.10 8.91 -13.16
N ASP A 44 4.75 7.83 -13.59
CA ASP A 44 5.70 7.87 -14.69
C ASP A 44 4.97 7.98 -16.05
N LEU A 45 4.94 9.21 -16.57
CA LEU A 45 4.30 9.57 -17.84
C LEU A 45 4.98 8.96 -19.07
N THR A 46 6.14 8.32 -18.93
CA THR A 46 6.83 7.61 -20.02
C THR A 46 6.33 6.18 -20.21
N THR A 47 5.49 5.69 -19.28
CA THR A 47 4.96 4.32 -19.29
C THR A 47 3.43 4.30 -19.44
N ASP A 48 2.90 3.10 -19.67
CA ASP A 48 1.48 2.80 -19.70
C ASP A 48 0.90 2.39 -18.33
N CYS A 49 1.65 2.52 -17.23
CA CYS A 49 1.24 1.99 -15.92
C CYS A 49 -0.12 2.49 -15.46
N ALA A 50 -0.39 3.80 -15.53
CA ALA A 50 -1.69 4.36 -15.13
C ALA A 50 -2.83 3.80 -15.99
N SER A 51 -2.66 3.78 -17.31
CA SER A 51 -3.67 3.29 -18.25
C SER A 51 -3.96 1.80 -18.04
N THR A 52 -2.92 0.99 -17.84
CA THR A 52 -3.03 -0.45 -17.55
C THR A 52 -3.74 -0.66 -16.21
N MET A 53 -3.35 0.07 -15.17
CA MET A 53 -4.00 0.01 -13.85
C MET A 53 -5.51 0.30 -13.96
N PHE A 54 -5.88 1.44 -14.56
CA PHE A 54 -7.29 1.80 -14.70
C PHE A 54 -8.08 0.82 -15.57
N SER A 55 -7.44 0.21 -16.58
CA SER A 55 -8.10 -0.80 -17.42
C SER A 55 -8.54 -2.01 -16.60
N TYR A 56 -7.67 -2.56 -15.75
CA TYR A 56 -8.01 -3.69 -14.89
C TYR A 56 -8.96 -3.30 -13.74
N ILE A 57 -8.80 -2.11 -13.14
CA ILE A 57 -9.76 -1.59 -12.16
C ILE A 57 -11.18 -1.58 -12.76
N ASN A 58 -11.33 -0.99 -13.95
CA ASN A 58 -12.63 -0.89 -14.62
C ASN A 58 -13.15 -2.27 -15.04
N LEU A 59 -12.28 -3.16 -15.52
CA LEU A 59 -12.64 -4.51 -15.96
C LEU A 59 -13.19 -5.37 -14.81
N TYR A 60 -12.49 -5.40 -13.67
CA TYR A 60 -12.86 -6.24 -12.53
C TYR A 60 -13.98 -5.63 -11.68
N GLY A 61 -13.98 -4.31 -11.51
CA GLY A 61 -15.01 -3.61 -10.76
C GLY A 61 -16.27 -3.25 -11.55
N LYS A 62 -16.25 -3.42 -12.88
CA LYS A 62 -17.31 -2.96 -13.79
C LYS A 62 -17.61 -1.47 -13.65
N TYR A 63 -16.56 -0.67 -13.39
CA TYR A 63 -16.70 0.76 -13.20
C TYR A 63 -16.83 1.50 -14.54
N PRO A 64 -17.61 2.59 -14.58
CA PRO A 64 -17.66 3.46 -15.74
C PRO A 64 -16.29 4.14 -15.95
N PRO A 65 -15.87 4.36 -17.21
CA PRO A 65 -14.64 5.09 -17.50
C PRO A 65 -14.63 6.47 -16.86
N GLY A 66 -13.53 6.83 -16.23
CA GLY A 66 -13.35 8.14 -15.62
C GLY A 66 -13.91 8.29 -14.21
N LEU A 67 -14.55 7.28 -13.61
CA LEU A 67 -15.13 7.36 -12.26
C LEU A 67 -14.13 7.92 -11.23
N PHE A 68 -12.95 7.31 -11.12
CA PHE A 68 -11.98 7.76 -10.12
C PHE A 68 -11.38 9.12 -10.45
N ALA A 69 -11.31 9.50 -11.73
CA ALA A 69 -10.84 10.82 -12.13
C ALA A 69 -11.89 11.92 -11.84
N SER A 70 -13.19 11.60 -11.87
CA SER A 70 -14.26 12.53 -11.54
C SER A 70 -14.47 12.66 -10.03
N GLU A 71 -14.44 11.54 -9.30
CA GLU A 71 -14.75 11.51 -7.87
C GLU A 71 -13.55 11.86 -6.99
N CYS A 72 -12.32 11.53 -7.41
CA CYS A 72 -11.14 11.59 -6.54
C CYS A 72 -10.22 12.75 -6.90
N ARG A 73 -10.47 13.89 -6.27
CA ARG A 73 -9.61 15.07 -6.36
C ARG A 73 -9.49 15.78 -5.02
N GLU A 74 -8.26 15.90 -4.50
CA GLU A 74 -7.96 16.59 -3.24
C GLU A 74 -7.34 17.97 -3.47
N GLY A 75 -6.83 18.26 -4.68
CA GLY A 75 -6.23 19.54 -5.00
C GLY A 75 -5.80 19.70 -6.46
N LYS A 76 -4.82 20.58 -6.68
CA LYS A 76 -4.20 20.80 -8.01
C LYS A 76 -3.25 19.67 -8.40
N GLU A 77 -2.59 19.08 -7.42
CA GLU A 77 -1.62 17.98 -7.58
C GLU A 77 -2.30 16.59 -7.69
N GLY A 78 -3.62 16.55 -7.84
CA GLY A 78 -4.38 15.30 -7.91
C GLY A 78 -4.75 14.74 -6.55
N LEU A 79 -4.31 13.51 -6.28
CA LEU A 79 -4.68 12.73 -5.10
C LEU A 79 -3.44 12.45 -4.25
N ALA A 80 -3.42 12.91 -3.01
CA ALA A 80 -2.24 12.80 -2.16
C ALA A 80 -2.21 11.44 -1.48
N CYS A 81 -1.18 10.63 -1.72
CA CYS A 81 -1.01 9.39 -0.99
C CYS A 81 -0.63 9.63 0.48
N PRO A 82 -1.21 8.89 1.43
CA PRO A 82 -0.78 8.97 2.82
C PRO A 82 0.70 8.55 2.92
N ALA A 83 1.40 9.07 3.92
CA ALA A 83 2.77 8.65 4.20
C ALA A 83 2.79 7.12 4.36
N LEU A 84 3.66 6.45 3.61
CA LEU A 84 3.83 5.01 3.73
C LEU A 84 4.23 4.68 5.17
N SER A 85 3.47 3.80 5.84
CA SER A 85 3.92 3.18 7.09
C SER A 85 5.28 2.50 6.83
N PRO A 86 6.21 2.44 7.82
CA PRO A 86 7.56 1.90 7.62
C PRO A 86 7.67 0.40 7.24
N SER A 87 6.61 -0.25 6.76
CA SER A 87 6.63 -1.62 6.25
C SER A 87 6.08 -1.66 4.82
N ALA A 88 6.84 -1.11 3.88
CA ALA A 88 6.84 -1.53 2.48
C ALA A 88 8.13 -1.06 1.78
N SER A 89 9.25 -1.01 2.50
CA SER A 89 10.55 -0.97 1.83
C SER A 89 10.77 -2.36 1.23
N ALA A 90 10.79 -2.40 -0.10
CA ALA A 90 11.30 -3.52 -0.87
C ALA A 90 12.56 -4.07 -0.21
N SER A 91 12.67 -5.40 -0.15
CA SER A 91 13.91 -6.08 0.18
C SER A 91 14.96 -5.73 -0.88
N GLU A 92 15.68 -4.64 -0.68
CA GLU A 92 16.93 -4.37 -1.36
C GLU A 92 18.03 -5.12 -0.57
N ASN A 93 18.55 -6.18 -1.19
CA ASN A 93 19.78 -6.83 -0.75
C ASN A 93 20.93 -5.84 -0.87
N ALA A 94 21.28 -5.17 0.22
CA ALA A 94 22.56 -4.48 0.37
C ALA A 94 23.31 -5.07 1.57
N ASN A 95 24.31 -5.88 1.25
CA ASN A 95 25.33 -6.36 2.17
C ASN A 95 26.11 -5.16 2.75
N GLY A 96 25.99 -4.89 4.05
CA GLY A 96 26.83 -3.89 4.71
C GLY A 96 26.34 -3.43 6.09
N SER A 97 27.03 -3.91 7.13
CA SER A 97 27.30 -3.19 8.40
C SER A 97 26.25 -3.23 9.52
N GLN A 98 26.43 -4.23 10.38
CA GLN A 98 26.35 -4.24 11.84
C GLN A 98 25.56 -3.10 12.53
N GLN A 99 24.36 -3.42 13.03
CA GLN A 99 23.75 -2.67 14.12
C GLN A 99 23.23 -3.65 15.17
N LEU A 100 24.02 -3.83 16.23
CA LEU A 100 23.67 -4.58 17.43
C LEU A 100 22.45 -3.92 18.09
N ILE A 101 21.26 -4.41 17.79
CA ILE A 101 20.04 -4.09 18.54
C ILE A 101 20.16 -4.78 19.89
N ARG A 102 20.74 -4.08 20.87
CA ARG A 102 20.85 -4.52 22.27
C ARG A 102 19.46 -4.44 22.90
N ASN A 103 18.66 -5.50 22.74
CA ASN A 103 17.37 -5.64 23.40
C ASN A 103 17.56 -5.92 24.91
N PRO A 104 17.20 -5.01 25.83
CA PRO A 104 17.50 -5.15 27.26
C PRO A 104 16.71 -6.27 27.96
N TRP A 105 15.70 -6.85 27.29
CA TRP A 105 14.84 -7.88 27.86
C TRP A 105 15.53 -9.23 28.10
N MET A 106 16.64 -9.50 27.40
CA MET A 106 17.37 -10.77 27.59
C MET A 106 18.13 -10.84 28.92
N LEU A 107 18.49 -9.70 29.51
CA LEU A 107 19.19 -9.65 30.80
C LEU A 107 18.24 -9.86 31.99
N VAL A 108 16.96 -9.50 31.83
CA VAL A 108 15.95 -9.63 32.89
C VAL A 108 15.56 -11.09 33.11
N MET A 109 15.53 -11.90 32.05
CA MET A 109 15.13 -13.32 32.14
C MET A 109 16.22 -14.21 32.77
N ALA A 110 17.50 -13.87 32.62
CA ALA A 110 18.59 -14.66 33.20
C ALA A 110 18.64 -14.55 34.73
N ALA A 111 18.32 -13.38 35.30
CA ALA A 111 18.37 -13.15 36.75
C ALA A 111 17.26 -13.91 37.51
N ILE A 112 16.05 -13.99 36.94
CA ILE A 112 14.92 -14.70 37.55
C ILE A 112 15.12 -16.22 37.56
N ILE A 113 15.77 -16.80 36.55
CA ILE A 113 16.06 -18.24 36.53
C ILE A 113 17.11 -18.61 37.59
N ALA A 114 18.12 -17.77 37.79
CA ALA A 114 19.15 -18.01 38.80
C ALA A 114 18.60 -17.93 40.24
N ALA A 115 17.66 -17.01 40.52
CA ALA A 115 17.04 -16.88 41.83
C ALA A 115 16.12 -18.05 42.18
N ALA A 116 15.44 -18.64 41.19
CA ALA A 116 14.54 -19.79 41.38
C ALA A 116 15.26 -21.11 41.69
N MET A 117 16.56 -21.24 41.38
CA MET A 117 17.35 -22.44 41.72
C MET A 117 17.99 -22.38 43.11
N LEU A 118 17.79 -21.30 43.86
CA LEU A 118 18.32 -21.09 45.22
C LEU A 118 17.24 -21.06 46.31
N LEU A 119 15.99 -21.40 45.98
CA LEU A 119 14.90 -21.64 46.94
C LEU A 119 14.50 -23.11 46.99
#